data_AF-A0A6H1U2Y0-F1
#
_entry.id   AF-A0A6H1U2Y0-F1
#
_cell.length_a   1.000
_cell.length_b   1.000
_cell.length_c   1.000
_cell.angle_alpha   90.00
_cell.angle_beta   90.00
_cell.angle_gamma   90.00
#
_symmetry.space_group_name_H-M   'P 1'
#
loop_
_entity.id
_entity.type
_entity.pdbx_description
1 polymer ?
#
loop_
_entity_poly.entity_id
_entity_poly.type
_entity_poly.pdbx_seq_one_letter_code
_entity_poly.pdbx_strand_id
1 'polypeptide(L)'
;MTGTNPGFRVDKNRPKDNPEDRETTFEEAATPTEGEGDREGKDLQKSNDSSVETLEESAWGDRLAEIGEQLQQTRERQGISAYQLHSWTRIPLHHIDAIERGLGDRLPPKIYVCGFIRRMADALGLDGDAMAESLPQSDPVKTALRVWEKPQNRLPFALTRVQLYLGYAIVLGLIAVGLTWVSIRWLSDFNSGETIERQE
;
A
#
# COMPACT_ATOMS: atom_id res chain seq x y z
N MET A 1 -49.72 -22.54 15.84
CA MET A 1 -50.40 -22.80 14.55
C MET A 1 -49.83 -21.83 13.52
N THR A 2 -49.33 -22.38 12.40
CA THR A 2 -49.07 -21.74 11.07
C THR A 2 -48.17 -20.49 11.05
N GLY A 3 -46.91 -20.58 10.60
CA GLY A 3 -46.47 -20.66 9.18
C GLY A 3 -45.61 -19.40 8.91
N THR A 4 -44.62 -19.29 8.03
CA THR A 4 -44.19 -20.10 6.89
C THR A 4 -42.80 -19.59 6.51
N ASN A 5 -41.88 -20.51 6.22
CA ASN A 5 -40.54 -20.30 5.71
C ASN A 5 -40.59 -20.00 4.19
N PRO A 6 -40.04 -18.89 3.66
CA PRO A 6 -40.00 -18.67 2.22
C PRO A 6 -38.82 -19.42 1.59
N GLY A 7 -39.16 -20.45 0.83
CA GLY A 7 -38.26 -21.41 0.22
C GLY A 7 -37.39 -20.89 -0.93
N PHE A 8 -36.21 -21.52 -0.99
CA PHE A 8 -35.24 -21.58 -2.07
C PHE A 8 -35.90 -22.00 -3.41
N ARG A 9 -35.81 -21.14 -4.43
CA ARG A 9 -36.39 -21.39 -5.77
C ARG A 9 -35.30 -21.93 -6.70
N VAL A 10 -35.40 -23.19 -7.07
CA VAL A 10 -34.55 -23.85 -8.07
C VAL A 10 -34.97 -23.38 -9.47
N ASP A 11 -34.06 -22.71 -10.17
CA ASP A 11 -34.22 -22.34 -11.58
C ASP A 11 -34.12 -23.59 -12.47
N LYS A 12 -35.16 -23.82 -13.28
CA LYS A 12 -35.30 -24.99 -14.16
C LYS A 12 -34.77 -24.76 -15.58
N ASN A 13 -34.18 -23.60 -15.87
CA ASN A 13 -33.67 -23.26 -17.20
C ASN A 13 -32.14 -23.24 -17.29
N ARG A 14 -31.47 -24.27 -16.78
CA ARG A 14 -30.06 -24.53 -17.07
C ARG A 14 -29.95 -25.22 -18.45
N PRO A 15 -29.27 -24.62 -19.46
CA PRO A 15 -29.03 -25.28 -20.74
C PRO A 15 -28.20 -26.56 -20.53
N LYS A 16 -28.55 -27.62 -21.28
CA LYS A 16 -27.83 -28.89 -21.31
C LYS A 16 -26.85 -28.83 -22.49
N ASP A 17 -25.58 -28.58 -22.22
CA ASP A 17 -24.55 -28.72 -23.26
C ASP A 17 -24.19 -30.20 -23.39
N ASN A 18 -24.59 -30.78 -24.53
CA ASN A 18 -24.38 -32.18 -24.91
C ASN A 18 -23.00 -32.35 -25.55
N PRO A 19 -22.20 -33.39 -25.21
CA PRO A 19 -20.86 -33.58 -25.73
C PRO A 19 -20.86 -34.60 -26.88
N GLU A 20 -21.07 -34.19 -28.13
CA GLU A 20 -21.00 -35.11 -29.29
C GLU A 20 -20.52 -34.43 -30.57
N ASP A 21 -19.22 -34.16 -30.62
CA ASP A 21 -18.50 -33.93 -31.88
C ASP A 21 -17.05 -34.39 -31.68
N ARG A 22 -16.86 -35.71 -31.82
CA ARG A 22 -15.55 -36.34 -32.01
C ARG A 22 -15.34 -36.65 -33.49
N GLU A 23 -14.05 -36.73 -33.83
CA GLU A 23 -13.43 -37.35 -35.02
C GLU A 23 -13.27 -36.43 -36.23
N THR A 24 -12.17 -36.44 -37.00
CA THR A 24 -10.84 -37.07 -37.05
C THR A 24 -10.10 -36.33 -38.19
N THR A 25 -8.76 -36.23 -38.18
CA THR A 25 -7.85 -36.38 -39.36
C THR A 25 -6.43 -35.93 -38.97
N PHE A 26 -5.47 -36.83 -39.16
CA PHE A 26 -4.01 -36.64 -39.07
C PHE A 26 -3.44 -36.25 -40.44
N GLU A 27 -2.46 -35.32 -40.47
CA GLU A 27 -1.35 -35.17 -41.45
C GLU A 27 -0.37 -34.17 -40.79
N GLU A 28 0.79 -34.56 -40.24
CA GLU A 28 2.07 -34.93 -40.87
C GLU A 28 2.60 -33.94 -41.92
N ALA A 29 3.48 -33.02 -41.52
CA ALA A 29 4.74 -32.68 -42.24
C ALA A 29 5.55 -31.61 -41.47
N ALA A 30 6.85 -31.85 -41.36
CA ALA A 30 7.84 -31.03 -40.69
C ALA A 30 8.28 -29.80 -41.51
N THR A 31 8.63 -28.70 -40.82
CA THR A 31 9.94 -28.03 -40.98
C THR A 31 10.16 -26.98 -39.87
N PRO A 32 11.39 -26.87 -39.33
CA PRO A 32 11.72 -25.94 -38.27
C PRO A 32 12.14 -24.59 -38.87
N THR A 33 11.48 -23.52 -38.45
CA THR A 33 12.00 -22.16 -38.63
C THR A 33 12.44 -21.61 -37.29
N GLU A 34 13.76 -21.54 -37.15
CA GLU A 34 14.46 -20.71 -36.18
C GLU A 34 13.88 -19.29 -36.18
N GLY A 35 13.57 -18.84 -34.98
CA GLY A 35 13.17 -17.47 -34.67
C GLY A 35 13.69 -17.17 -33.28
N GLU A 36 15.01 -17.03 -33.19
CA GLU A 36 15.73 -16.40 -32.10
C GLU A 36 15.05 -15.08 -31.74
N GLY A 37 14.67 -14.96 -30.48
CA GLY A 37 13.87 -13.86 -29.97
C GLY A 37 13.81 -13.93 -28.46
N ASP A 38 14.98 -13.75 -27.85
CA ASP A 38 15.25 -13.45 -26.45
C ASP A 38 14.04 -12.85 -25.73
N ARG A 39 13.38 -13.69 -24.92
CA ARG A 39 12.51 -13.23 -23.84
C ARG A 39 13.03 -13.88 -22.56
N GLU A 40 14.03 -13.22 -22.00
CA GLU A 40 14.51 -13.47 -20.64
C GLU A 40 13.34 -13.51 -19.66
N GLY A 41 13.15 -14.71 -19.09
CA GLY A 41 12.81 -14.98 -17.70
C GLY A 41 12.07 -13.88 -16.93
N LYS A 42 10.76 -13.83 -17.09
CA LYS A 42 9.83 -13.49 -16.01
C LYS A 42 8.71 -14.52 -16.07
N ASP A 43 8.11 -14.80 -14.93
CA ASP A 43 7.01 -15.76 -14.75
C ASP A 43 7.48 -17.19 -14.46
N LEU A 44 8.04 -17.40 -13.26
CA LEU A 44 8.02 -18.71 -12.57
C LEU A 44 8.40 -18.56 -11.09
N GLN A 45 7.76 -17.64 -10.34
CA GLN A 45 7.74 -17.74 -8.87
C GLN A 45 6.61 -16.89 -8.25
N LYS A 46 5.35 -17.11 -8.64
CA LYS A 46 4.19 -16.47 -7.97
C LYS A 46 3.00 -17.44 -7.82
N SER A 47 3.29 -18.71 -7.62
CA SER A 47 2.26 -19.75 -7.47
C SER A 47 2.29 -20.46 -6.11
N ASN A 48 3.34 -20.31 -5.31
CA ASN A 48 3.44 -20.94 -3.98
C ASN A 48 3.09 -20.03 -2.79
N ASP A 49 2.83 -18.74 -3.01
CA ASP A 49 2.68 -17.75 -1.92
C ASP A 49 1.24 -17.66 -1.39
N SER A 50 0.23 -17.74 -2.26
CA SER A 50 -1.18 -17.49 -1.88
C SER A 50 -1.77 -18.54 -0.93
N SER A 51 -1.36 -19.80 -1.07
CA SER A 51 -1.90 -20.90 -0.25
C SER A 51 -1.25 -20.95 1.14
N VAL A 52 -0.03 -20.43 1.27
CA VAL A 52 0.72 -20.38 2.55
C VAL A 52 0.28 -19.19 3.38
N GLU A 53 0.06 -18.02 2.76
CA GLU A 53 -0.50 -16.85 3.44
C GLU A 53 -1.86 -17.16 4.09
N THR A 54 -2.72 -17.94 3.43
CA THR A 54 -4.07 -18.25 3.93
C THR A 54 -4.07 -19.11 5.21
N LEU A 55 -3.12 -20.05 5.35
CA LEU A 55 -3.01 -20.94 6.52
C LEU A 55 -2.34 -20.24 7.72
N GLU A 56 -1.37 -19.37 7.45
CA GLU A 56 -0.77 -18.52 8.49
C GLU A 56 -1.76 -17.46 9.01
N GLU A 57 -2.63 -16.95 8.13
CA GLU A 57 -3.68 -15.99 8.51
C GLU A 57 -4.70 -16.60 9.48
N SER A 58 -5.14 -17.84 9.23
CA SER A 58 -6.09 -18.54 10.11
C SER A 58 -5.48 -18.90 11.47
N ALA A 59 -4.24 -19.41 11.48
CA ALA A 59 -3.56 -19.77 12.73
C ALA A 59 -3.31 -18.55 13.63
N TRP A 60 -3.03 -17.39 13.02
CA TRP A 60 -2.89 -16.14 13.75
C TRP A 60 -4.23 -15.68 14.36
N GLY A 61 -5.33 -15.78 13.62
CA GLY A 61 -6.68 -15.44 14.11
C GLY A 61 -7.11 -16.30 15.30
N ASP A 62 -6.92 -17.62 15.21
CA ASP A 62 -7.26 -18.55 16.29
C ASP A 62 -6.47 -18.25 17.57
N ARG A 63 -5.16 -18.00 17.43
CA ARG A 63 -4.30 -17.68 18.58
C ARG A 63 -4.61 -16.32 19.19
N LEU A 64 -4.93 -15.33 18.35
CA LEU A 64 -5.36 -14.02 18.81
C LEU A 64 -6.68 -14.11 19.59
N ALA A 65 -7.64 -14.92 19.14
CA ALA A 65 -8.90 -15.12 19.84
C ALA A 65 -8.70 -15.75 21.22
N GLU A 66 -7.84 -16.75 21.34
CA GLU A 66 -7.48 -17.37 22.62
C GLU A 66 -6.88 -16.36 23.60
N ILE A 67 -5.91 -15.56 23.15
CA ILE A 67 -5.28 -14.52 23.98
C ILE A 67 -6.30 -13.43 24.35
N GLY A 68 -7.12 -13.01 23.38
CA GLY A 68 -8.17 -12.02 23.58
C GLY A 68 -9.14 -12.43 24.68
N GLU A 69 -9.60 -13.68 24.64
CA GLU A 69 -10.47 -14.25 25.66
C GLU A 69 -9.79 -14.26 27.04
N GLN A 70 -8.53 -14.68 27.13
CA GLN A 70 -7.79 -14.69 28.40
C GLN A 70 -7.65 -13.28 28.99
N LEU A 71 -7.36 -12.27 28.16
CA LEU A 71 -7.29 -10.87 28.58
C LEU A 71 -8.64 -10.36 29.07
N GLN A 72 -9.72 -10.64 28.32
CA GLN A 72 -11.07 -10.25 28.68
C GLN A 72 -11.48 -10.87 30.02
N GLN A 73 -11.31 -12.18 30.17
CA GLN A 73 -11.66 -12.90 31.40
C GLN A 73 -10.88 -12.35 32.60
N THR A 74 -9.58 -12.08 32.43
CA THR A 74 -8.74 -11.52 33.49
C THR A 74 -9.21 -10.12 33.89
N ARG A 75 -9.49 -9.27 32.90
CA ARG A 75 -10.01 -7.91 33.11
C ARG A 75 -11.34 -7.94 33.87
N GLU A 76 -12.27 -8.79 33.46
CA GLU A 76 -13.59 -8.94 34.08
C GLU A 76 -13.50 -9.48 35.51
N ARG A 77 -12.62 -10.45 35.76
CA ARG A 77 -12.35 -10.98 37.12
C ARG A 77 -11.81 -9.90 38.07
N GLN A 78 -11.02 -8.95 37.55
CA GLN A 78 -10.50 -7.82 38.32
C GLN A 78 -11.50 -6.65 38.44
N GLY A 79 -12.67 -6.73 37.80
CA GLY A 79 -13.66 -5.65 37.81
C GLY A 79 -13.24 -4.40 37.04
N ILE A 80 -12.25 -4.52 36.14
CA ILE A 80 -11.71 -3.40 35.36
C ILE A 80 -12.59 -3.21 34.13
N SER A 81 -13.01 -1.97 33.84
CA SER A 81 -13.72 -1.67 32.59
C SER A 81 -12.74 -1.51 31.42
N ALA A 82 -13.19 -1.74 30.19
CA ALA A 82 -12.38 -1.45 29.00
C ALA A 82 -11.92 0.02 28.93
N TYR A 83 -12.74 0.96 29.45
CA TYR A 83 -12.37 2.38 29.59
C TYR A 83 -11.23 2.60 30.57
N GLN A 84 -11.23 1.88 31.70
CA GLN A 84 -10.15 1.94 32.66
C GLN A 84 -8.85 1.38 32.06
N LEU A 85 -8.93 0.24 31.37
CA LEU A 85 -7.78 -0.36 30.69
C LEU A 85 -7.23 0.56 29.59
N HIS A 86 -8.11 1.25 28.84
CA HIS A 86 -7.73 2.31 27.90
C HIS A 86 -6.94 3.43 28.60
N SER A 87 -7.42 3.90 29.76
CA SER A 87 -6.76 4.99 30.49
C SER A 87 -5.34 4.64 30.93
N TRP A 88 -5.07 3.36 31.26
CA TRP A 88 -3.77 2.89 31.70
C TRP A 88 -2.81 2.63 30.53
N THR A 89 -3.30 1.97 29.49
CA THR A 89 -2.46 1.51 28.37
C THR A 89 -2.35 2.52 27.22
N ARG A 90 -3.27 3.50 27.19
CA ARG A 90 -3.50 4.44 26.07
C ARG A 90 -3.84 3.76 24.75
N ILE A 91 -4.27 2.50 24.77
CA ILE A 91 -4.71 1.77 23.57
C ILE A 91 -6.17 2.15 23.28
N PRO A 92 -6.52 2.62 22.08
CA PRO A 92 -7.89 3.00 21.76
C PRO A 92 -8.93 1.92 22.09
N LEU A 93 -10.08 2.32 22.62
CA LEU A 93 -11.15 1.40 23.04
C LEU A 93 -11.55 0.39 21.96
N HIS A 94 -11.62 0.82 20.70
CA HIS A 94 -11.99 -0.06 19.59
C HIS A 94 -10.95 -1.16 19.32
N HIS A 95 -9.67 -0.91 19.62
CA HIS A 95 -8.63 -1.93 19.53
C HIS A 95 -8.63 -2.86 20.74
N ILE A 96 -8.92 -2.35 21.94
CA ILE A 96 -9.11 -3.21 23.12
C ILE A 96 -10.26 -4.20 22.87
N ASP A 97 -11.41 -3.69 22.43
CA ASP A 97 -12.58 -4.51 22.11
C ASP A 97 -12.31 -5.49 20.96
N ALA A 98 -11.58 -5.06 19.92
CA ALA A 98 -11.20 -5.95 18.82
C ALA A 98 -10.23 -7.05 19.26
N ILE A 99 -9.26 -6.75 20.13
CA ILE A 99 -8.32 -7.76 20.67
C ILE A 99 -9.08 -8.74 21.55
N GLU A 100 -9.88 -8.26 22.51
CA GLU A 100 -10.65 -9.11 23.43
C GLU A 100 -11.60 -10.07 22.69
N ARG A 101 -12.14 -9.65 21.54
CA ARG A 101 -13.04 -10.47 20.71
C ARG A 101 -12.33 -11.25 19.60
N GLY A 102 -11.01 -11.16 19.47
CA GLY A 102 -10.27 -11.82 18.38
C GLY A 102 -10.61 -11.31 16.97
N LEU A 103 -11.09 -10.07 16.83
CA LEU A 103 -11.52 -9.48 15.55
C LEU A 103 -10.32 -8.96 14.74
N GLY A 104 -9.56 -9.89 14.14
CA GLY A 104 -8.38 -9.60 13.30
C GLY A 104 -8.58 -8.49 12.26
N ASP A 105 -9.73 -8.49 11.58
CA ASP A 105 -10.05 -7.53 10.51
C ASP A 105 -10.13 -6.06 10.97
N ARG A 106 -10.32 -5.82 12.27
CA ARG A 106 -10.46 -4.47 12.86
C ARG A 106 -9.19 -3.99 13.56
N LEU A 107 -8.12 -4.78 13.47
CA LEU A 107 -6.85 -4.48 14.13
C LEU A 107 -5.92 -3.69 13.21
N PRO A 108 -4.99 -2.91 13.81
CA PRO A 108 -3.89 -2.33 13.06
C PRO A 108 -2.93 -3.43 12.58
N PRO A 109 -1.92 -3.10 11.77
CA PRO A 109 -0.92 -4.07 11.31
C PRO A 109 -0.40 -4.97 12.44
N LYS A 110 -0.24 -6.27 12.18
CA LYS A 110 0.07 -7.32 13.18
C LYS A 110 1.24 -6.97 14.11
N ILE A 111 2.24 -6.26 13.60
CA ILE A 111 3.39 -5.75 14.38
C ILE A 111 2.99 -4.87 15.58
N TYR A 112 1.90 -4.12 15.48
CA TYR A 112 1.38 -3.29 16.57
C TYR A 112 0.55 -4.11 17.57
N VAL A 113 -0.11 -5.17 17.11
CA VAL A 113 -0.98 -6.02 17.94
C VAL A 113 -0.18 -6.70 19.05
N CYS A 114 1.02 -7.22 18.76
CA CYS A 114 1.89 -7.81 19.78
C CYS A 114 2.23 -6.80 20.90
N GLY A 115 2.52 -5.55 20.53
CA GLY A 115 2.79 -4.48 21.50
C GLY A 115 1.54 -4.00 22.27
N PHE A 116 0.34 -4.23 21.74
CA PHE A 116 -0.91 -3.95 22.44
C PHE A 116 -1.21 -5.04 23.46
N ILE A 117 -1.10 -6.30 23.05
CA ILE A 117 -1.29 -7.46 23.92
C ILE A 117 -0.32 -7.42 25.09
N ARG A 118 0.97 -7.17 24.85
CA ARG A 118 1.95 -7.00 25.92
C ARG A 118 1.52 -5.95 26.93
N ARG A 119 1.17 -4.74 26.46
CA ARG A 119 0.72 -3.65 27.34
C ARG A 119 -0.57 -3.96 28.10
N MET A 120 -1.51 -4.66 27.48
CA MET A 120 -2.76 -5.07 28.14
C MET A 120 -2.49 -6.11 29.21
N ALA A 121 -1.68 -7.12 28.92
CA ALA A 121 -1.28 -8.16 29.85
C ALA A 121 -0.50 -7.57 31.04
N ASP A 122 0.50 -6.73 30.78
CA ASP A 122 1.28 -6.04 31.82
C ASP A 122 0.38 -5.20 32.75
N ALA A 123 -0.58 -4.47 32.17
CA ALA A 123 -1.53 -3.67 32.93
C ALA A 123 -2.50 -4.50 33.78
N LEU A 124 -2.75 -5.76 33.40
CA LEU A 124 -3.57 -6.72 34.15
C LEU A 124 -2.73 -7.59 35.11
N GLY A 125 -1.41 -7.37 35.18
CA GLY A 125 -0.50 -8.15 36.02
C GLY A 125 -0.19 -9.56 35.50
N LEU A 126 -0.40 -9.78 34.20
CA LEU A 126 0.01 -11.00 33.48
C LEU A 126 1.43 -10.84 32.90
N ASP A 127 2.02 -11.95 32.46
CA ASP A 127 3.29 -11.92 31.73
C ASP A 127 3.05 -11.52 30.26
N GLY A 128 3.16 -10.21 29.99
CA GLY A 128 2.90 -9.67 28.67
C GLY A 128 3.94 -10.07 27.62
N ASP A 129 5.18 -10.36 28.03
CA ASP A 129 6.21 -10.87 27.13
C ASP A 129 5.86 -12.29 26.68
N ALA A 130 5.56 -13.18 27.63
CA ALA A 130 5.17 -14.56 27.30
C ALA A 130 3.92 -14.63 26.42
N MET A 131 2.90 -13.81 26.69
CA MET A 131 1.68 -13.80 25.87
C MET A 131 1.94 -13.28 24.45
N ALA A 132 2.75 -12.23 24.29
CA ALA A 132 3.06 -11.64 23.00
C ALA A 132 3.97 -12.53 22.14
N GLU A 133 4.93 -13.23 22.74
CA GLU A 133 5.77 -14.23 22.05
C GLU A 133 4.98 -15.43 21.56
N SER A 134 3.85 -15.69 22.20
CA SER A 134 2.99 -16.82 21.89
C SER A 134 2.14 -16.62 20.63
N LEU A 135 2.01 -15.37 20.15
CA LEU A 135 1.46 -15.09 18.83
C LEU A 135 2.47 -15.47 17.74
N PRO A 136 2.00 -16.00 16.58
CA PRO A 136 2.85 -16.18 15.42
C PRO A 136 3.51 -14.85 15.05
N GLN A 137 4.84 -14.79 15.11
CA GLN A 137 5.58 -13.56 14.87
C GLN A 137 5.34 -13.08 13.43
N SER A 138 4.80 -11.87 13.28
CA SER A 138 4.83 -11.18 12.00
C SER A 138 6.27 -10.72 11.77
N ASP A 139 6.95 -11.35 10.83
CA ASP A 139 8.36 -11.11 10.52
C ASP A 139 8.65 -9.60 10.38
N PRO A 140 9.30 -8.96 11.38
CA PRO A 140 9.42 -7.50 11.44
C PRO A 140 10.28 -6.96 10.31
N VAL A 141 11.18 -7.79 9.75
CA VAL A 141 12.04 -7.47 8.62
C VAL A 141 11.22 -7.30 7.34
N LYS A 142 10.24 -8.17 7.07
CA LYS A 142 9.33 -8.03 5.91
C LYS A 142 8.43 -6.79 6.04
N THR A 143 8.04 -6.45 7.27
CA THR A 143 7.18 -5.29 7.54
C THR A 143 7.93 -3.97 7.46
N ALA A 144 9.16 -3.89 8.00
CA ALA A 144 10.00 -2.70 7.91
C ALA A 144 10.34 -2.33 6.46
N LEU A 145 10.53 -3.33 5.60
CA LEU A 145 10.70 -3.11 4.16
C LEU A 145 9.42 -2.57 3.50
N ARG A 146 8.23 -3.04 3.88
CA ARG A 146 6.95 -2.51 3.37
C ARG A 146 6.59 -1.12 3.90
N VAL A 147 7.00 -0.76 5.13
CA VAL A 147 6.76 0.57 5.73
C VAL A 147 7.55 1.68 5.01
N TRP A 148 8.70 1.35 4.42
CA TRP A 148 9.52 2.32 3.67
C TRP A 148 9.01 2.57 2.24
N GLU A 149 8.02 1.81 1.77
CA GLU A 149 7.58 1.84 0.36
C GLU A 149 6.39 2.77 0.04
N LYS A 150 5.86 3.57 0.98
CA LYS A 150 4.77 4.49 0.61
C LYS A 150 4.77 5.85 1.31
N PRO A 151 5.53 6.85 0.80
CA PRO A 151 5.13 8.24 0.92
C PRO A 151 3.96 8.51 -0.05
N GLN A 152 2.72 8.42 0.44
CA GLN A 152 1.50 8.76 -0.31
C GLN A 152 1.25 10.28 -0.37
N ASN A 153 2.27 11.00 -0.81
CA ASN A 153 2.27 12.43 -1.06
C ASN A 153 3.49 12.78 -1.90
N ARG A 154 3.53 12.19 -3.11
CA ARG A 154 4.20 12.84 -4.22
C ARG A 154 3.44 14.13 -4.55
N LEU A 155 3.78 15.21 -3.86
CA LEU A 155 3.72 16.51 -4.51
C LEU A 155 4.67 16.42 -5.72
N PRO A 156 4.22 16.70 -6.96
CA PRO A 156 4.98 16.36 -8.18
C PRO A 156 6.22 17.24 -8.45
N PHE A 157 6.70 17.99 -7.47
CA PHE A 157 7.81 18.94 -7.64
C PHE A 157 8.90 18.66 -6.59
N ALA A 158 9.68 17.60 -6.84
CA ALA A 158 10.99 17.45 -6.24
C ALA A 158 11.94 18.47 -6.88
N LEU A 159 11.93 19.71 -6.37
CA LEU A 159 12.85 20.79 -6.74
C LEU A 159 14.27 20.41 -6.33
N THR A 160 14.91 19.60 -7.17
CA THR A 160 16.34 19.31 -7.06
C THR A 160 17.10 20.59 -7.38
N ARG A 161 18.23 20.82 -6.68
CA ARG A 161 19.04 22.05 -6.77
C ARG A 161 19.35 22.46 -8.21
N VAL A 162 19.43 21.50 -9.14
CA VAL A 162 19.65 21.70 -10.58
C VAL A 162 18.54 22.51 -11.26
N GLN A 163 17.27 22.31 -10.90
CA GLN A 163 16.14 23.05 -11.51
C GLN A 163 16.15 24.53 -11.14
N LEU A 164 16.63 24.87 -9.93
CA LEU A 164 16.80 26.25 -9.49
C LEU A 164 17.88 26.97 -10.32
N TYR A 165 19.01 26.29 -10.58
CA TYR A 165 20.06 26.85 -11.43
C TYR A 165 19.61 27.02 -12.88
N LEU A 166 18.80 26.09 -13.42
CA LEU A 166 18.29 26.20 -14.79
C LEU A 166 17.30 27.37 -14.94
N GLY A 167 16.41 27.56 -13.95
CA GLY A 167 15.53 28.73 -13.90
C GLY A 167 16.32 30.04 -13.81
N TYR A 168 17.35 30.08 -12.97
CA TYR A 168 18.22 31.25 -12.84
C TYR A 168 19.00 31.56 -14.12
N ALA A 169 19.51 30.53 -14.81
CA ALA A 169 20.21 30.69 -16.08
C ALA A 169 19.30 31.30 -17.18
N ILE A 170 18.03 30.88 -17.24
CA ILE A 170 17.05 31.47 -18.17
C ILE A 170 16.82 32.95 -17.85
N VAL A 171 16.59 33.28 -16.58
CA VAL A 171 16.37 34.66 -16.14
C VAL A 171 17.58 35.54 -16.47
N LEU A 172 18.80 35.08 -16.16
CA LEU A 172 20.03 35.81 -16.50
C LEU A 172 20.21 35.98 -18.01
N GLY A 173 19.90 34.95 -18.80
CA GLY A 173 19.95 35.03 -20.27
C GLY A 173 19.01 36.09 -20.83
N LEU A 174 17.77 36.16 -20.33
CA LEU A 174 16.80 37.17 -20.76
C LEU A 174 17.24 38.60 -20.41
N ILE A 175 17.82 38.80 -19.23
CA ILE A 175 18.37 40.10 -18.82
C ILE A 175 19.52 40.52 -19.74
N ALA A 176 20.46 39.62 -20.03
CA ALA A 176 21.61 39.91 -20.90
C ALA A 176 21.19 40.27 -22.33
N VAL A 177 20.24 39.52 -22.90
CA VAL A 177 19.69 39.80 -24.24
C VAL A 177 18.95 41.13 -24.24
N GLY A 178 18.13 41.41 -23.23
CA GLY A 178 17.42 42.68 -23.09
C GLY A 178 18.37 43.88 -23.01
N LEU A 179 19.41 43.80 -22.18
CA LEU A 179 20.42 44.86 -22.07
C LEU A 179 21.18 45.08 -23.38
N THR A 180 21.50 43.99 -24.08
CA THR A 180 22.18 44.06 -25.38
C THR A 180 21.27 44.72 -26.42
N TRP A 181 19.98 44.38 -26.44
CA TRP A 181 18.99 44.98 -27.33
C TRP A 181 18.79 46.48 -27.05
N VAL A 182 18.70 46.88 -25.78
CA VAL A 182 18.60 48.28 -25.36
C VAL A 182 19.86 49.07 -25.75
N SER A 183 21.05 48.50 -25.57
CA SER A 183 22.31 49.15 -25.92
C SER A 183 22.40 49.42 -27.43
N ILE A 184 22.02 48.45 -28.26
CA ILE A 184 21.97 48.61 -29.73
C ILE A 184 20.93 49.65 -30.14
N ARG A 185 19.74 49.61 -29.52
CA ARG A 185 18.67 50.59 -29.77
C ARG A 185 19.13 52.02 -29.43
N TRP A 186 19.76 52.20 -28.28
CA TRP A 186 20.27 53.50 -27.84
C TRP A 186 21.36 54.04 -28.77
N LEU A 187 22.26 53.17 -29.25
CA LEU A 187 23.29 53.56 -30.20
C LEU A 187 22.70 53.98 -31.56
N SER A 188 21.62 53.32 -32.00
CA SER A 188 20.91 53.70 -33.23
C SER A 188 20.21 55.06 -33.12
N ASP A 189 19.66 55.38 -31.95
CA ASP A 189 19.01 56.68 -31.71
C ASP A 189 20.06 57.80 -31.62
N PHE A 190 21.25 57.54 -31.05
CA PHE A 190 22.36 58.50 -31.00
C PHE A 190 22.96 58.83 -32.37
N ASN A 191 23.13 57.82 -33.23
CA ASN A 191 23.72 58.03 -34.56
C ASN A 191 22.78 58.78 -35.54
N SER A 192 21.51 58.96 -35.18
CA SER A 192 20.51 59.60 -36.03
C SER A 192 20.42 61.12 -35.84
N GLY A 193 21.16 61.71 -34.90
CA GLY A 193 21.07 63.12 -34.51
C GLY A 193 21.96 64.11 -35.27
N GLU A 194 22.86 63.68 -36.15
CA GLU A 194 23.88 64.57 -36.77
C GLU A 194 23.53 65.11 -38.17
N THR A 195 22.28 64.98 -38.64
CA THR A 195 21.89 65.43 -40.00
C THR A 195 20.91 66.61 -40.02
N ILE A 196 21.11 67.61 -39.15
CA ILE A 196 20.50 68.93 -39.36
C ILE A 196 21.53 69.96 -38.93
N GLU A 197 22.09 70.70 -39.91
CA GLU A 197 22.91 71.93 -39.82
C GLU A 197 24.06 71.91 -40.85
N ARG A 198 23.75 72.01 -42.15
CA ARG A 198 24.67 72.58 -43.17
C ARG A 198 24.00 72.79 -44.52
N GLN A 199 22.98 73.63 -44.56
CA GLN A 199 22.53 74.34 -45.76
C GLN A 199 21.88 75.64 -45.30
N GLU A 200 22.68 76.68 -45.02
CA GLU A 200 22.41 78.09 -45.37
C GLU A 200 23.76 78.85 -45.38
#